data_AF-A0A368FTM1-F1
#
_entry.id   AF-A0A368FTM1-F1
#
_cell.length_a   1.000
_cell.length_b   1.000
_cell.length_c   1.000
_cell.angle_alpha   90.00
_cell.angle_beta   90.00
_cell.angle_gamma   90.00
#
_symmetry.space_group_name_H-M   'P 1'
#
loop_
_entity.id
_entity.type
_entity.pdbx_description
1 polymer ?
#
loop_
_entity_poly.entity_id
_entity_poly.type
_entity_poly.pdbx_seq_one_letter_code
_entity_poly.pdbx_strand_id
1 'polypeptide(L)'
;MTTLIREQPFSAAVESSLLQSVCHGCFSYCRKEQLKCCSGCSAVYYCGVQCQRNDWPDHSAECRCLKNYSPRVPSCFVRLLARFYWKMSTHGSDVVSFNSRCCYDLLDSECTFTSMAANDNFCFLKNIGIPHISYRLVCEASSYSG
;
A
#
# COMPACT_ATOMS: atom_id res chain seq x y z
N MET A 1 22.57 -17.14 -19.48
CA MET A 1 21.47 -16.14 -19.45
C MET A 1 21.92 -14.98 -18.58
N THR A 2 21.92 -13.77 -19.12
CA THR A 2 22.35 -12.57 -18.38
C THR A 2 21.11 -11.81 -17.92
N THR A 3 20.97 -11.60 -16.61
CA THR A 3 19.91 -10.76 -16.04
C THR A 3 20.25 -9.30 -16.26
N LEU A 4 19.35 -8.54 -16.89
CA LEU A 4 19.54 -7.10 -17.15
C LEU A 4 19.11 -6.24 -15.96
N ILE A 5 17.94 -6.51 -15.37
CA ILE A 5 17.36 -5.74 -14.26
C ILE A 5 16.60 -6.69 -13.32
N ARG A 6 16.64 -6.40 -12.02
CA ARG A 6 15.78 -7.01 -10.99
C ARG A 6 15.33 -5.94 -10.01
N GLU A 7 14.03 -5.87 -9.77
CA GLU A 7 13.42 -4.91 -8.85
C GLU A 7 12.44 -5.63 -7.92
N GLN A 8 12.32 -5.15 -6.69
CA GLN A 8 11.30 -5.62 -5.76
C GLN A 8 10.04 -4.76 -5.93
N PRO A 9 8.83 -5.35 -5.82
CA PRO A 9 7.62 -4.57 -5.94
C PRO A 9 7.58 -3.49 -4.86
N PHE A 10 7.17 -2.29 -5.23
CA PHE A 10 6.96 -1.21 -4.27
C PHE A 10 5.94 -1.64 -3.20
N SER A 11 4.82 -2.20 -3.63
CA SER A 11 3.79 -2.77 -2.77
C SER A 11 3.27 -4.07 -3.37
N ALA A 12 2.88 -5.02 -2.52
CA ALA A 12 2.35 -6.30 -2.93
C ALA A 12 1.33 -6.81 -1.91
N ALA A 13 0.36 -7.59 -2.38
CA ALA A 13 -0.65 -8.25 -1.56
C ALA A 13 -0.92 -9.66 -2.10
N VAL A 14 -1.17 -10.62 -1.22
CA VAL A 14 -1.51 -12.00 -1.59
C VAL A 14 -2.94 -12.06 -2.11
N GLU A 15 -3.21 -12.83 -3.17
CA GLU A 15 -4.55 -13.01 -3.70
C GLU A 15 -5.51 -13.60 -2.66
N SER A 16 -6.79 -13.20 -2.68
CA SER A 16 -7.74 -13.57 -1.63
C SER A 16 -7.98 -15.08 -1.54
N SER A 17 -7.88 -15.81 -2.65
CA SER A 17 -7.98 -17.27 -2.70
C SER A 17 -6.75 -18.00 -2.13
N LEU A 18 -5.62 -17.30 -1.98
CA LEU A 18 -4.33 -17.89 -1.62
C LEU A 18 -3.85 -17.52 -0.20
N LEU A 19 -4.69 -16.83 0.59
CA LEU A 19 -4.31 -16.32 1.92
C LEU A 19 -3.78 -17.41 2.87
N GLN A 20 -4.28 -18.65 2.75
CA GLN A 20 -3.89 -19.79 3.60
C GLN A 20 -2.85 -20.72 2.98
N SER A 21 -2.30 -20.38 1.81
CA SER A 21 -1.33 -21.21 1.08
C SER A 21 -0.08 -20.45 0.64
N VAL A 22 -0.04 -19.13 0.83
CA VAL A 22 1.10 -18.27 0.49
C VAL A 22 1.54 -17.47 1.71
N CYS A 23 2.84 -17.43 1.94
CA CYS A 23 3.43 -16.57 2.96
C CYS A 23 3.31 -15.11 2.53
N HIS A 24 2.78 -14.25 3.40
CA HIS A 24 2.61 -12.82 3.10
C HIS A 24 3.91 -12.01 3.16
N GLY A 25 4.97 -12.55 3.77
CA GLY A 25 6.27 -11.88 3.83
C GLY A 25 7.22 -12.23 2.67
N CYS A 26 7.17 -13.46 2.14
CA CYS A 26 8.07 -13.89 1.07
C CYS A 26 7.36 -14.31 -0.23
N PHE A 27 6.03 -14.27 -0.26
CA PHE A 27 5.18 -14.64 -1.41
C PHE A 27 5.40 -16.06 -1.96
N SER A 28 6.08 -16.92 -1.20
CA SER A 28 6.30 -18.31 -1.58
C SER A 28 5.10 -19.16 -1.19
N TYR A 29 4.74 -20.11 -2.05
CA TYR A 29 3.76 -21.13 -1.73
C TYR A 29 4.27 -21.99 -0.57
N CYS A 30 3.42 -22.25 0.41
CA CYS A 30 3.74 -23.01 1.62
C CYS A 30 2.62 -24.02 1.89
N ARG A 31 2.97 -25.16 2.48
CA ARG A 31 1.94 -26.07 3.01
C ARG A 31 1.21 -25.38 4.16
N LYS A 32 -0.11 -25.58 4.26
CA LYS A 32 -0.96 -24.93 5.26
C LYS A 32 -0.45 -25.14 6.69
N GLU A 33 0.06 -26.33 7.00
CA GLU A 33 0.64 -26.69 8.31
C GLU A 33 1.90 -25.90 8.68
N GLN A 34 2.62 -25.36 7.68
CA GLN A 34 3.84 -24.59 7.87
C GLN A 34 3.56 -23.10 8.06
N LEU A 35 2.34 -22.65 7.78
CA LEU A 35 1.93 -21.26 7.89
C LEU A 35 1.38 -20.96 9.28
N LYS A 36 1.92 -19.92 9.90
CA LYS A 36 1.47 -19.37 11.17
C LYS A 36 0.68 -18.09 10.91
N CYS A 37 -0.54 -18.01 11.44
CA CYS A 37 -1.34 -16.80 11.34
C CYS A 37 -0.78 -15.70 12.26
N CYS A 38 -0.97 -14.44 11.85
CA CYS A 38 -0.75 -13.29 12.71
C CYS A 38 -1.75 -13.34 13.87
N SER A 39 -1.26 -13.32 15.11
CA SER A 39 -2.11 -13.35 16.31
C SER A 39 -2.96 -12.09 16.50
N GLY A 40 -2.58 -10.97 15.87
CA GLY A 40 -3.31 -9.71 16.00
C GLY A 40 -4.58 -9.63 15.15
N CYS A 41 -4.50 -10.01 13.87
CA CYS A 41 -5.61 -9.89 12.92
C CYS A 41 -6.19 -11.24 12.46
N SER A 42 -5.46 -12.34 12.65
CA SER A 42 -5.83 -13.70 12.20
C SER A 42 -6.13 -13.85 10.70
N ALA A 43 -5.83 -12.85 9.87
CA ALA A 43 -6.11 -12.83 8.43
C ALA A 43 -4.87 -13.08 7.55
N VAL A 44 -3.68 -12.82 8.09
CA VAL A 44 -2.39 -12.85 7.39
C VAL A 44 -1.55 -14.02 7.91
N TYR A 45 -0.81 -14.68 7.01
CA TYR A 45 -0.09 -15.92 7.30
C TYR A 45 1.38 -15.86 6.87
N TYR A 46 2.27 -16.42 7.69
CA TYR A 46 3.72 -16.41 7.48
C TYR A 46 4.33 -17.79 7.65
N CYS A 47 5.35 -18.12 6.86
CA CYS A 47 6.11 -19.37 7.03
C CYS A 47 7.02 -19.37 8.28
N GLY A 48 7.24 -18.20 8.89
CA GLY A 48 8.05 -18.07 10.10
C GLY A 48 8.10 -16.65 10.63
N VAL A 49 8.65 -16.51 11.84
CA VAL A 49 8.75 -15.22 12.56
C VAL A 49 9.58 -14.19 11.77
N GLN A 50 10.56 -14.63 10.99
CA GLN A 50 11.37 -13.73 10.18
C GLN A 50 10.54 -13.03 9.09
N CYS A 51 9.67 -13.77 8.39
CA CYS A 51 8.78 -13.19 7.40
C CYS A 51 7.77 -12.22 8.03
N GLN A 52 7.27 -12.53 9.23
CA GLN A 52 6.38 -11.63 9.97
C GLN A 52 7.09 -10.32 10.36
N ARG A 53 8.33 -10.41 10.87
CA ARG A 53 9.12 -9.23 11.25
C ARG A 53 9.46 -8.35 10.05
N ASN A 54 9.83 -8.97 8.93
CA ASN A 54 10.18 -8.24 7.71
C ASN A 54 8.95 -7.55 7.08
N ASP A 55 7.77 -8.16 7.14
CA ASP A 55 6.52 -7.58 6.62
C ASP A 55 5.88 -6.56 7.59
N TRP A 56 6.32 -6.49 8.85
CA TRP A 56 5.72 -5.64 9.88
C TRP A 56 5.61 -4.14 9.53
N PRO A 57 6.60 -3.51 8.87
CA PRO A 57 6.48 -2.11 8.45
C PRO A 57 5.26 -1.88 7.54
N ASP A 58 5.00 -2.78 6.60
CA ASP A 58 3.86 -2.70 5.67
C ASP A 58 2.56 -3.25 6.30
N HIS A 59 2.66 -4.24 7.19
CA HIS A 59 1.52 -4.91 7.81
C HIS A 59 0.96 -4.20 9.05
N SER A 60 1.72 -3.43 9.80
CA SER A 60 1.29 -2.92 11.12
C SER A 60 -0.01 -2.09 11.06
N ALA A 61 -0.12 -1.18 10.09
CA ALA A 61 -1.33 -0.39 9.83
C ALA A 61 -2.48 -1.26 9.29
N GLU A 62 -2.17 -2.18 8.38
CA GLU A 62 -3.11 -3.15 7.83
C GLU A 62 -3.69 -4.07 8.92
N CYS A 63 -2.87 -4.54 9.84
CA CYS A 63 -3.22 -5.44 10.94
C CYS A 63 -4.28 -4.83 11.84
N ARG A 64 -4.14 -3.54 12.18
CA ARG A 64 -5.13 -2.81 12.97
C ARG A 64 -6.48 -2.74 12.27
N CYS A 65 -6.46 -2.50 10.96
CA CYS A 65 -7.68 -2.48 10.16
C CYS A 65 -8.32 -3.87 10.10
N LEU A 66 -7.56 -4.89 9.70
CA LEU A 66 -8.06 -6.27 9.56
C LEU A 66 -8.61 -6.83 10.87
N LYS A 67 -8.01 -6.51 12.02
CA LYS A 67 -8.55 -6.88 13.33
C LYS A 67 -9.96 -6.37 13.54
N ASN A 68 -10.27 -5.14 13.11
CA ASN A 68 -11.59 -4.52 13.26
C ASN A 68 -12.62 -5.03 12.23
N TYR A 69 -12.18 -5.50 11.06
CA TYR A 69 -13.06 -6.02 10.00
C TYR A 69 -13.30 -7.54 10.07
N SER A 70 -12.60 -8.24 10.97
CA SER A 70 -12.74 -9.69 11.17
C SER A 70 -14.20 -10.09 11.41
N PRO A 71 -14.70 -11.18 10.78
CA PRO A 71 -13.95 -12.19 10.02
C PRO A 71 -13.78 -11.88 8.52
N ARG A 72 -14.24 -10.72 8.04
CA ARG A 72 -14.19 -10.39 6.61
C ARG A 72 -12.80 -9.85 6.24
N VAL A 73 -12.22 -10.42 5.20
CA VAL A 73 -10.96 -9.93 4.62
C VAL A 73 -11.27 -9.18 3.33
N PRO A 74 -10.85 -7.91 3.19
CA PRO A 74 -11.01 -7.16 1.94
C PRO A 74 -10.35 -7.84 0.74
N SER A 75 -10.79 -7.49 -0.47
CA SER A 75 -10.21 -8.03 -1.71
C SER A 75 -8.71 -7.70 -1.83
N CYS A 76 -8.00 -8.48 -2.64
CA CYS A 76 -6.58 -8.28 -2.94
C CYS A 76 -6.27 -6.84 -3.36
N PHE A 77 -7.09 -6.29 -4.25
CA PHE A 77 -6.93 -4.92 -4.74
C PHE A 77 -7.04 -3.87 -3.63
N VAL A 78 -8.02 -3.99 -2.72
CA VAL A 78 -8.19 -3.05 -1.60
C VAL A 78 -6.98 -3.12 -0.65
N ARG A 79 -6.50 -4.32 -0.33
CA ARG A 79 -5.31 -4.51 0.50
C ARG A 79 -4.05 -3.95 -0.16
N LEU A 80 -3.90 -4.14 -1.46
CA LEU A 80 -2.80 -3.59 -2.25
C LEU A 80 -2.79 -2.05 -2.23
N LEU A 81 -3.94 -1.42 -2.50
CA LEU A 81 -4.06 0.04 -2.45
C LEU A 81 -3.77 0.61 -1.07
N ALA A 82 -4.25 -0.05 -0.01
CA ALA A 82 -3.98 0.38 1.36
C ALA A 82 -2.49 0.32 1.69
N ARG A 83 -1.82 -0.80 1.36
CA ARG A 83 -0.36 -0.96 1.52
C ARG A 83 0.42 0.06 0.70
N PHE A 84 0.02 0.33 -0.54
CA PHE A 84 0.63 1.36 -1.38
C PHE A 84 0.53 2.74 -0.72
N TYR A 85 -0.67 3.13 -0.29
CA TYR A 85 -0.92 4.43 0.32
C TYR A 85 -0.12 4.65 1.60
N TRP A 86 -0.12 3.68 2.53
CA TRP A 86 0.65 3.81 3.77
C TRP A 86 2.14 3.91 3.50
N LYS A 87 2.68 3.08 2.59
CA LYS A 87 4.10 3.11 2.24
C LYS A 87 4.51 4.41 1.54
N MET A 88 3.65 4.94 0.68
CA MET A 88 3.85 6.26 0.05
C MET A 88 3.79 7.39 1.09
N SER A 89 2.87 7.31 2.05
CA SER A 89 2.72 8.32 3.11
C SER A 89 3.90 8.33 4.10
N THR A 90 4.60 7.21 4.29
CA THR A 90 5.75 7.13 5.20
C THR A 90 7.10 7.33 4.51
N HIS A 91 7.26 6.88 3.27
CA HIS A 91 8.56 6.80 2.58
C HIS A 91 8.51 7.19 1.09
N GLY A 92 7.44 7.84 0.61
CA GLY A 92 7.20 8.03 -0.83
C GLY A 92 8.33 8.75 -1.58
N SER A 93 9.07 9.64 -0.91
CA SER A 93 10.17 10.41 -1.50
C SER A 93 11.51 9.67 -1.44
N ASP A 94 11.65 8.68 -0.55
CA ASP A 94 12.91 7.95 -0.32
C ASP A 94 13.01 6.70 -1.20
N VAL A 95 11.87 6.14 -1.63
CA VAL A 95 11.84 4.93 -2.45
C VAL A 95 11.93 5.30 -3.93
N VAL A 96 13.14 5.17 -4.46
CA VAL A 96 13.45 5.35 -5.89
C VAL A 96 13.47 3.99 -6.62
N SER A 97 12.82 3.97 -7.77
CA SER A 97 12.86 2.88 -8.76
C SER A 97 14.24 2.84 -9.44
N PHE A 98 14.55 1.75 -10.15
CA PHE A 98 15.83 1.55 -10.85
C PHE A 98 16.24 2.70 -11.78
N ASN A 99 15.25 3.43 -12.32
CA ASN A 99 15.42 4.57 -13.23
C ASN A 99 15.46 5.92 -12.51
N SER A 100 15.75 5.91 -11.20
CA SER A 100 15.78 7.10 -10.35
C SER A 100 14.44 7.83 -10.23
N ARG A 101 13.33 7.20 -10.62
CA ARG A 101 11.99 7.77 -10.44
C ARG A 101 11.41 7.40 -9.09
N CYS A 102 10.69 8.32 -8.47
CA CYS A 102 9.92 8.07 -7.26
C CYS A 102 8.43 7.92 -7.57
N CYS A 103 7.63 7.52 -6.58
CA CYS A 103 6.19 7.35 -6.77
C CYS A 103 5.45 8.67 -7.08
N TYR A 104 6.01 9.82 -6.71
CA TYR A 104 5.45 11.14 -7.01
C TYR A 104 5.59 11.51 -8.49
N ASP A 105 6.62 11.00 -9.20
CA ASP A 105 6.82 11.26 -10.62
C ASP A 105 5.71 10.65 -11.50
N LEU A 106 4.87 9.77 -10.94
CA LEU A 106 3.66 9.26 -11.59
C LEU A 106 2.55 10.31 -11.66
N LEU A 107 2.56 11.29 -10.74
CA LEU A 107 1.59 12.38 -10.68
C LEU A 107 1.87 13.46 -11.73
N ASP A 108 3.07 13.46 -12.32
CA ASP A 108 3.49 14.45 -13.34
C ASP A 108 2.88 14.20 -14.74
N SER A 109 2.07 13.13 -14.90
CA SER A 109 1.45 12.79 -16.18
C SER A 109 0.08 13.45 -16.42
N GLU A 110 -0.45 14.25 -15.49
CA GLU A 110 -1.74 14.93 -15.65
C GLU A 110 -1.61 16.44 -15.39
N CYS A 111 -1.32 17.20 -16.45
CA CYS A 111 -2.00 18.49 -16.61
C CYS A 111 -3.53 18.21 -16.67
N THR A 112 -4.33 19.07 -16.02
CA THR A 112 -5.81 19.17 -16.15
C THR A 112 -6.68 17.99 -15.66
N PHE A 113 -6.77 17.83 -14.34
CA PHE A 113 -8.01 17.33 -13.72
C PHE A 113 -8.63 18.39 -12.80
N THR A 114 -8.69 19.63 -13.30
CA THR A 114 -9.72 20.57 -12.87
C THR A 114 -11.05 20.08 -13.43
N SER A 115 -12.02 19.83 -12.53
CA SER A 115 -13.47 19.71 -12.81
C SER A 115 -14.14 18.33 -12.99
N MET A 116 -13.72 17.27 -12.30
CA MET A 116 -14.73 16.27 -11.91
C MET A 116 -15.13 16.48 -10.46
N ALA A 117 -16.29 17.11 -10.35
CA ALA A 117 -17.07 17.28 -9.13
C ALA A 117 -17.06 16.00 -8.28
N ALA A 118 -17.12 16.23 -6.97
CA ALA A 118 -17.44 15.24 -5.96
C ALA A 118 -18.42 14.19 -6.50
N ASN A 119 -17.91 12.98 -6.75
CA ASN A 119 -18.75 11.82 -6.97
C ASN A 119 -18.50 10.85 -5.81
N ASP A 120 -19.60 10.55 -5.13
CA ASP A 120 -19.73 10.03 -3.76
C ASP A 120 -19.28 8.58 -3.55
N ASN A 121 -18.19 8.13 -4.19
CA ASN A 121 -17.67 6.78 -4.04
C ASN A 121 -16.44 6.70 -3.11
N PHE A 122 -15.91 7.83 -2.65
CA PHE A 122 -14.75 7.89 -1.73
C PHE A 122 -15.14 7.94 -0.24
N CYS A 123 -16.42 7.74 0.09
CA CYS A 123 -16.91 7.73 1.47
C CYS A 123 -16.37 6.55 2.30
N PHE A 124 -15.82 5.50 1.67
CA PHE A 124 -15.22 4.38 2.40
C PHE A 124 -13.90 4.73 3.08
N LEU A 125 -13.17 5.72 2.56
CA LEU A 125 -11.85 6.12 3.08
C LEU A 125 -11.94 7.14 4.22
N LYS A 126 -13.09 7.83 4.38
CA LYS A 126 -13.34 8.72 5.51
C LYS A 126 -13.42 7.99 6.87
N ASN A 127 -13.76 6.69 6.87
CA ASN A 127 -13.87 5.88 8.09
C ASN A 127 -12.53 5.31 8.58
N ILE A 128 -11.43 5.48 7.84
CA ILE A 128 -10.10 5.00 8.23
C ILE A 128 -9.29 6.16 8.85
N GLY A 129 -9.86 6.93 9.79
CA GLY A 129 -9.14 7.88 10.64
C GLY A 129 -8.03 8.71 9.97
N ILE A 130 -8.25 9.15 8.72
CA ILE A 130 -7.25 9.85 7.90
C ILE A 130 -7.18 11.29 8.41
N PRO A 131 -6.05 11.79 8.93
CA PRO A 131 -5.90 13.21 9.20
C PRO A 131 -6.00 13.97 7.88
N HIS A 132 -6.80 15.04 7.90
CA HIS A 132 -7.04 15.96 6.79
C HIS A 132 -5.73 16.26 6.03
N ILE A 133 -5.66 15.88 4.75
CA ILE A 133 -4.66 16.45 3.85
C ILE A 133 -5.03 17.92 3.70
N SER A 134 -4.39 18.77 4.50
CA SER A 134 -4.35 20.20 4.23
C SER A 134 -3.43 20.37 3.03
N TYR A 135 -4.02 20.50 1.86
CA TYR A 135 -3.31 20.98 0.68
C TYR A 135 -2.88 22.42 1.02
N ARG A 136 -1.61 22.60 1.39
CA ARG A 136 -1.05 23.95 1.52
C ARG A 136 -0.87 24.46 0.10
N LEU A 137 -1.87 25.21 -0.39
CA LEU A 137 -1.78 25.98 -1.62
C LEU A 137 -0.55 26.89 -1.52
N VAL A 138 0.55 26.51 -2.16
CA VAL A 138 1.62 27.46 -2.46
C VAL A 138 1.26 28.08 -3.80
N CYS A 139 0.38 29.08 -3.75
CA CYS A 139 0.23 30.02 -4.85
C CYS A 139 1.28 31.12 -4.65
N GLU A 140 2.49 30.93 -5.16
CA GLU A 140 3.36 32.08 -5.43
C GLU A 140 2.84 32.78 -6.68
N ALA A 141 2.01 33.81 -6.47
CA ALA A 141 1.63 34.73 -7.51
C ALA A 141 2.84 35.58 -7.90
N SER A 142 3.51 35.20 -8.99
CA SER A 142 4.40 36.12 -9.68
C SER A 142 3.55 37.15 -10.42
N SER A 143 3.45 38.33 -9.81
CA SER A 143 2.83 39.52 -10.39
C SER A 143 3.65 39.94 -11.62
N TYR A 144 3.09 39.78 -12.82
CA TYR A 144 3.63 40.43 -14.01
C TYR A 144 3.01 41.83 -14.08
N SER A 145 3.83 42.84 -13.83
CA SER A 145 3.52 44.26 -13.96
C SER A 145 3.30 44.64 -15.43
N GLY A 146 2.16 45.25 -15.71
CA GLY A 146 1.92 46.12 -16.87
C GLY A 146 1.69 47.55 -16.37
#